data_AF-A0A662IT13-F1
#
_entry.id   AF-A0A662IT13-F1
#
_cell.length_a   1.000
_cell.length_b   1.000
_cell.length_c   1.000
_cell.angle_alpha   90.00
_cell.angle_beta   90.00
_cell.angle_gamma   90.00
#
_symmetry.space_group_name_H-M   'P 1'
#
loop_
_entity.id
_entity.type
_entity.pdbx_description
1 polymer ?
#
loop_
_entity_poly.entity_id
_entity_poly.type
_entity_poly.pdbx_seq_one_letter_code
_entity_poly.pdbx_strand_id
1 'polypeptide(L)'
;MHREDPLSPKSRPYPRRARKQMKLIRIKFVPRYLKQILRLELPERIETNASSIGELIEDLNRLTRGEFERKALNNKGLMILIDGKMVTEKRMNEGLGEEVELAILPIIGGG
;
A
#
# COMPACT_ATOMS: atom_id res chain seq x y z
N MET A 1 38.38 27.46 43.00
CA MET A 1 39.12 27.11 41.77
C MET A 1 38.54 25.79 41.27
N HIS A 2 38.10 25.76 39.99
CA HIS A 2 37.80 24.65 39.07
C HIS A 2 37.73 23.21 39.64
N ARG A 3 36.78 22.35 39.26
CA ARG A 3 36.48 21.95 37.88
C ARG A 3 35.04 21.47 37.72
N GLU A 4 34.49 21.86 36.58
CA GLU A 4 33.30 21.30 35.96
C GLU A 4 33.59 19.86 35.53
N ASP A 5 32.63 18.95 35.74
CA ASP A 5 32.59 17.64 35.11
C ASP A 5 31.17 17.38 34.57
N PRO A 6 31.06 16.63 33.47
CA PRO A 6 30.41 17.13 32.26
C PRO A 6 28.96 16.67 32.14
N LEU A 7 28.20 17.45 31.36
CA LEU A 7 26.93 17.07 30.73
C LEU A 7 26.94 15.59 30.34
N SER A 8 26.26 14.74 31.11
CA SER A 8 25.85 13.43 30.63
C SER A 8 24.74 13.70 29.60
N PRO A 9 24.98 13.52 28.29
CA PRO A 9 23.91 13.71 27.33
C PRO A 9 23.00 12.51 27.53
N LYS A 10 21.90 12.73 28.26
CA LYS A 10 20.76 11.81 28.36
C LYS A 10 20.57 11.20 26.98
N SER A 11 20.92 9.92 26.88
CA SER A 11 20.87 9.16 25.67
C SER A 11 19.44 9.27 25.16
N ARG A 12 19.23 10.11 24.14
CA ARG A 12 17.98 10.05 23.38
C ARG A 12 17.89 8.59 22.95
N PRO A 13 16.86 7.83 23.34
CA PRO A 13 16.65 6.54 22.73
C PRO A 13 16.50 6.84 21.25
N TYR A 14 17.52 6.51 20.46
CA TYR A 14 17.41 6.54 19.01
C TYR A 14 16.15 5.74 18.72
N PRO A 15 15.15 6.29 18.01
CA PRO A 15 13.97 5.52 17.66
C PRO A 15 14.49 4.32 16.90
N ARG A 16 14.44 3.13 17.53
CA ARG A 16 14.69 1.86 16.85
C ARG A 16 13.71 1.90 15.70
N ARG A 17 14.21 2.11 14.48
CA ARG A 17 13.39 1.97 13.27
C ARG A 17 12.71 0.61 13.41
N ALA A 18 11.41 0.62 13.67
CA ALA A 18 10.64 -0.61 13.74
C ALA A 18 10.94 -1.34 12.43
N ARG A 19 11.46 -2.56 12.51
CA ARG A 19 11.72 -3.37 11.31
C ARG A 19 10.38 -3.45 10.59
N LYS A 20 10.27 -2.84 9.40
CA LYS A 20 9.05 -2.93 8.61
C LYS A 20 8.81 -4.41 8.33
N GLN A 21 7.75 -4.97 8.91
CA GLN A 21 7.39 -6.36 8.73
C GLN A 21 6.95 -6.57 7.27
N MET A 22 7.47 -7.62 6.65
CA MET A 22 7.12 -8.02 5.29
C MET A 22 5.68 -8.53 5.28
N LYS A 23 4.89 -8.07 4.31
CA LYS A 23 3.48 -8.40 4.10
C LYS A 23 3.31 -9.06 2.75
N LEU A 24 2.40 -10.03 2.68
CA LEU A 24 2.00 -10.71 1.47
C LEU A 24 0.69 -10.11 0.95
N ILE A 25 0.72 -9.54 -0.25
CA ILE A 25 -0.47 -8.99 -0.90
C ILE A 25 -0.90 -9.95 -2.01
N ARG A 26 -2.15 -10.39 -1.98
CA ARG A 26 -2.78 -11.21 -3.02
C ARG A 26 -3.62 -10.30 -3.90
N ILE A 27 -3.29 -10.22 -5.19
CA ILE A 27 -3.93 -9.33 -6.15
C ILE A 27 -4.94 -10.12 -6.98
N LYS A 28 -6.20 -9.67 -6.97
CA LYS A 28 -7.30 -10.27 -7.71
C LYS A 28 -7.93 -9.27 -8.66
N PHE A 29 -8.17 -9.70 -9.89
CA PHE A 29 -8.96 -8.97 -10.87
C PHE A 29 -10.31 -9.66 -11.02
N VAL A 30 -11.40 -8.92 -10.81
CA VAL A 30 -12.77 -9.44 -10.87
C VAL A 30 -13.57 -8.58 -11.84
N PRO A 31 -14.05 -9.12 -12.97
CA PRO A 31 -13.81 -10.46 -13.49
C PRO A 31 -12.37 -10.67 -13.98
N ARG A 32 -11.92 -11.94 -14.11
CA ARG A 32 -10.50 -12.28 -14.40
C ARG A 32 -9.93 -11.60 -15.66
N TYR A 33 -10.76 -11.41 -16.68
CA TYR A 33 -10.35 -10.78 -17.95
C TYR A 33 -10.00 -9.28 -17.79
N LEU A 34 -10.40 -8.65 -16.68
CA LEU A 34 -10.14 -7.23 -16.42
C LEU A 34 -8.64 -6.91 -16.44
N LYS A 35 -7.78 -7.84 -16.00
CA LYS A 35 -6.32 -7.70 -16.07
C LYS A 35 -5.83 -7.44 -17.49
N GLN A 36 -6.38 -8.16 -18.47
CA GLN A 36 -6.01 -8.05 -19.88
C GLN A 36 -6.53 -6.74 -20.48
N ILE A 37 -7.75 -6.35 -20.14
CA ILE A 37 -8.34 -5.07 -20.58
C ILE A 37 -7.50 -3.89 -20.10
N LEU A 38 -7.11 -3.90 -18.83
CA LEU A 38 -6.29 -2.83 -18.25
C LEU A 38 -4.84 -2.87 -18.73
N ARG A 39 -4.37 -3.99 -19.30
CA ARG A 39 -2.95 -4.19 -19.65
C ARG A 39 -2.04 -3.84 -18.47
N LEU A 40 -2.44 -4.25 -17.27
CA LEU A 40 -1.68 -4.09 -16.03
C LEU A 40 -0.90 -5.37 -15.76
N GLU A 41 0.42 -5.29 -15.91
CA GLU A 41 1.34 -6.40 -15.61
C GLU A 41 1.60 -6.48 -14.10
N LEU A 42 0.53 -6.74 -13.33
CA LEU A 42 0.64 -7.04 -11.91
C LEU A 42 0.77 -8.56 -11.70
N PRO A 43 1.69 -9.03 -10.84
CA PRO A 43 1.71 -10.43 -10.42
C PRO A 43 0.49 -10.72 -9.54
N GLU A 44 0.15 -12.00 -9.35
CA GLU A 44 -0.96 -12.40 -8.47
C GLU A 44 -0.61 -12.23 -6.98
N ARG A 45 0.68 -12.16 -6.67
CA ARG A 45 1.20 -12.00 -5.31
C ARG A 45 2.39 -11.05 -5.33
N ILE A 46 2.46 -10.15 -4.35
CA ILE A 46 3.65 -9.35 -4.07
C ILE A 46 4.00 -9.43 -2.59
N GLU A 47 5.30 -9.37 -2.31
CA GLU A 47 5.81 -9.17 -0.97
C GLU A 47 6.26 -7.71 -0.86
N THR A 48 5.77 -7.00 0.15
CA THR A 48 6.10 -5.58 0.36
C THR A 48 6.31 -5.30 1.84
N ASN A 49 7.10 -4.27 2.13
CA ASN A 49 7.24 -3.72 3.47
C ASN A 49 6.26 -2.55 3.75
N ALA A 50 5.37 -2.25 2.81
CA ALA A 50 4.35 -1.22 2.92
C ALA A 50 3.58 -1.37 4.23
N SER A 51 3.49 -0.29 5.00
CA SER A 51 2.83 -0.27 6.30
C SER A 51 1.40 0.24 6.22
N SER A 52 1.08 1.00 5.17
CA SER A 52 -0.23 1.59 4.93
C SER A 52 -0.73 1.34 3.50
N ILE A 53 -2.02 1.60 3.28
CA ILE A 53 -2.64 1.58 1.94
C ILE A 53 -1.89 2.51 0.97
N GLY A 54 -1.51 3.71 1.40
CA GLY A 54 -0.77 4.66 0.57
C GLY A 54 0.61 4.13 0.15
N GLU A 55 1.37 3.56 1.08
CA GLU A 55 2.67 2.94 0.75
C GLU A 55 2.51 1.77 -0.23
N LEU A 56 1.45 0.97 -0.09
CA LEU A 56 1.16 -0.14 -1.03
C LEU A 56 0.82 0.38 -2.43
N ILE A 57 0.03 1.45 -2.54
CA ILE A 57 -0.29 2.07 -3.84
C ILE A 57 0.98 2.60 -4.50
N GLU A 58 1.85 3.28 -3.76
CA GLU A 58 3.16 3.73 -4.27
C GLU A 58 3.98 2.55 -4.82
N ASP A 59 4.04 1.43 -4.09
CA ASP A 59 4.77 0.24 -4.53
C ASP A 59 4.15 -0.36 -5.81
N LEU A 60 2.81 -0.45 -5.89
CA LEU A 60 2.10 -0.92 -7.09
C LEU A 60 2.34 0.00 -8.29
N ASN A 61 2.38 1.31 -8.08
CA ASN A 61 2.76 2.27 -9.12
C ASN A 61 4.20 2.08 -9.56
N ARG A 62 5.15 1.88 -8.64
CA ARG A 62 6.55 1.62 -9.01
C ARG A 62 6.67 0.35 -9.85
N LEU A 63 5.98 -0.73 -9.45
CA LEU A 63 5.95 -1.99 -10.19
C LEU A 63 5.36 -1.84 -11.60
N THR A 64 4.32 -1.02 -11.73
CA THR A 64 3.60 -0.81 -12.99
C THR A 64 4.06 0.43 -13.77
N ARG A 65 5.16 1.08 -13.36
CA ARG A 65 5.68 2.32 -13.95
C ARG A 65 4.63 3.46 -14.02
N GLY A 66 3.81 3.58 -12.98
CA GLY A 66 2.76 4.58 -12.81
C GLY A 66 1.42 4.21 -13.44
N GLU A 67 1.33 3.06 -14.11
CA GLU A 67 0.10 2.67 -14.82
C GLU A 67 -1.02 2.25 -13.87
N PHE A 68 -0.72 1.73 -12.67
CA PHE A 68 -1.71 1.32 -11.70
C PHE A 68 -2.64 2.46 -11.29
N GLU A 69 -2.09 3.62 -10.91
CA GLU A 69 -2.89 4.80 -10.61
C GLU A 69 -3.70 5.28 -11.80
N ARG A 70 -3.04 5.40 -12.96
CA ARG A 70 -3.67 5.93 -14.18
C ARG A 70 -4.82 5.06 -14.69
N LYS A 71 -4.68 3.73 -14.62
CA LYS A 71 -5.62 2.78 -15.23
C LYS A 71 -6.58 2.13 -14.25
N ALA A 72 -6.18 1.98 -12.99
CA ALA A 72 -7.00 1.37 -11.95
C ALA A 72 -7.48 2.39 -10.92
N LEU A 73 -6.59 3.05 -10.16
CA LEU A 73 -7.01 3.88 -9.01
C LEU A 73 -7.87 5.08 -9.41
N ASN A 74 -7.46 5.81 -10.46
CA ASN A 74 -8.13 7.03 -10.92
C ASN A 74 -9.24 6.73 -11.94
N ASN A 75 -9.48 5.46 -12.24
CA ASN A 75 -10.50 5.07 -13.21
C ASN A 75 -11.87 5.04 -12.54
N LYS A 76 -12.72 6.00 -12.92
CA LYS A 76 -14.09 6.15 -12.38
C LYS A 76 -15.01 4.95 -12.64
N GLY A 77 -14.64 4.06 -13.57
CA GLY A 77 -15.37 2.82 -13.83
C GLY A 77 -14.91 1.65 -12.97
N LEU A 78 -13.90 1.83 -12.12
CA LEU A 78 -13.31 0.77 -11.30
C LEU A 78 -13.36 1.11 -9.81
N MET A 79 -13.37 0.06 -9.01
CA MET A 79 -13.27 0.08 -7.56
C MET A 79 -12.09 -0.80 -7.15
N ILE A 80 -11.32 -0.30 -6.19
CA ILE A 80 -10.23 -1.04 -5.57
C ILE A 80 -10.61 -1.31 -4.12
N LEU A 81 -10.56 -2.59 -3.74
CA LEU A 81 -10.79 -3.05 -2.38
C LEU A 81 -9.48 -3.56 -1.79
N ILE A 82 -9.21 -3.20 -0.54
CA ILE A 82 -8.16 -3.79 0.28
C ILE A 82 -8.85 -4.42 1.48
N ASP A 83 -8.68 -5.73 1.66
CA ASP A 83 -9.37 -6.54 2.68
C ASP A 83 -10.89 -6.29 2.69
N GLY A 84 -11.48 -6.24 1.49
CA GLY A 84 -12.91 -5.99 1.28
C GLY A 84 -13.36 -4.54 1.47
N LYS A 85 -12.46 -3.62 1.86
CA LYS A 85 -12.78 -2.20 2.08
C LYS A 85 -12.35 -1.35 0.90
N MET A 86 -13.24 -0.47 0.44
CA MET A 86 -12.95 0.44 -0.65
C MET A 86 -11.83 1.41 -0.29
N VAL A 87 -10.83 1.50 -1.16
CA VAL A 87 -9.75 2.48 -1.07
C VAL A 87 -10.33 3.87 -1.35
N THR A 88 -10.05 4.81 -0.45
CA THR A 88 -10.41 6.22 -0.58
C THR A 88 -9.28 7.08 -0.02
N GLU A 89 -9.22 8.36 -0.38
CA GLU A 89 -8.20 9.30 0.12
C GLU A 89 -8.13 9.31 1.66
N LYS A 90 -9.28 9.23 2.34
CA LYS A 90 -9.37 9.21 3.81
C LYS A 90 -8.73 7.97 4.44
N ARG A 91 -8.58 6.89 3.68
CA ARG A 91 -8.07 5.59 4.14
C ARG A 91 -6.61 5.34 3.76
N MET A 92 -5.94 6.26 3.07
CA MET A 92 -4.56 6.07 2.64
C MET A 92 -3.59 5.81 3.81
N ASN A 93 -3.90 6.32 5.00
CA ASN A 93 -3.11 6.11 6.21
C ASN A 93 -3.52 4.86 7.01
N GLU A 94 -4.54 4.10 6.57
CA GLU A 94 -4.91 2.84 7.24
C GLU A 94 -3.78 1.83 7.11
N GLY A 95 -3.49 1.16 8.23
CA GLY A 95 -2.45 0.13 8.31
C GLY A 95 -2.86 -1.15 7.58
N LEU A 96 -1.86 -1.88 7.09
CA LEU A 96 -2.04 -3.16 6.42
C LEU A 96 -1.74 -4.34 7.35
N GLY A 97 -2.52 -5.41 7.25
CA GLY A 97 -2.27 -6.69 7.92
C GLY A 97 -1.11 -7.48 7.29
N GLU A 98 -0.77 -8.64 7.86
CA GLU A 98 0.34 -9.47 7.35
C GLU A 98 0.01 -10.12 6.00
N GLU A 99 -1.22 -10.61 5.85
CA GLU A 99 -1.78 -11.05 4.57
C GLU A 99 -2.89 -10.07 4.18
N VAL A 100 -2.82 -9.55 2.95
CA VAL A 100 -3.75 -8.56 2.43
C VAL A 100 -4.34 -9.05 1.12
N GLU A 101 -5.64 -8.88 0.94
CA GLU A 101 -6.29 -9.07 -0.34
C GLU A 101 -6.54 -7.73 -1.02
N LEU A 102 -5.97 -7.53 -2.21
CA LEU A 102 -6.27 -6.41 -3.09
C LEU A 102 -7.15 -6.90 -4.25
N ALA A 103 -8.37 -6.39 -4.35
CA ALA A 103 -9.28 -6.68 -5.45
C ALA A 103 -9.53 -5.46 -6.32
N ILE A 104 -9.50 -5.64 -7.64
CA ILE A 104 -9.82 -4.63 -8.64
C ILE A 104 -11.04 -5.11 -9.41
N LEU A 105 -12.09 -4.30 -9.44
CA LEU A 105 -13.37 -4.67 -10.04
C LEU A 105 -14.09 -3.46 -10.67
N PRO A 106 -14.99 -3.67 -11.64
CA PRO A 106 -15.80 -2.58 -12.18
C PRO A 106 -16.82 -2.08 -11.17
N ILE A 107 -17.11 -0.77 -11.20
CA ILE A 107 -18.27 -0.21 -10.51
C ILE A 107 -19.50 -0.61 -11.30
N ILE A 108 -20.32 -1.49 -10.73
CA ILE A 108 -21.63 -1.82 -11.29
C ILE A 108 -22.62 -0.84 -10.68
N GLY A 109 -23.02 0.18 -11.44
CA GLY A 109 -24.15 1.03 -11.07
C GLY A 109 -25.42 0.18 -11.09
N GLY A 110 -26.05 -0.01 -9.93
CA GLY A 110 -27.46 -0.38 -9.91
C GLY A 110 -28.24 0.80 -10.49
N GLY A 111 -28.83 0.59 -11.68
CA GLY A 111 -29.72 1.56 -12.32
C GLY A 111 -31.00 1.80 -11.53
#